data_AF-A0A6N3X1E5-F1
#
_entry.id   AF-A0A6N3X1E5-F1
#
_cell.length_a   1.000
_cell.length_b   1.000
_cell.length_c   1.000
_cell.angle_alpha   90.00
_cell.angle_beta   90.00
_cell.angle_gamma   90.00
#
_symmetry.space_group_name_H-M   'P 1'
#
loop_
_entity.id
_entity.type
_entity.pdbx_description
1 polymer ?
#
loop_
_entity_poly.entity_id
_entity_poly.type
_entity_poly.pdbx_seq_one_letter_code
_entity_poly.pdbx_strand_id
1 'polypeptide(L)'
;METGTAFAAIALAAVASDGVCTREEARALRRDLEFRYPYSHMDETAMGTLFDQLLRRIREDGHGALLAEAAGALNRQQQLTAFAVACNLVRSDYRTTPEEEAFLEDLAQAMGLNAAERKTIPDVLTILYRDALQPLPTGMETAV
;
A
#
# COMPACT_ATOMS: atom_id res chain seq x y z
N MET A 1 2.83 0.93 18.69
CA MET A 1 2.74 2.01 17.69
C MET A 1 1.46 2.85 17.87
N GLU A 2 1.50 4.15 17.58
CA GLU A 2 0.30 5.01 17.47
C GLU A 2 -0.43 4.72 16.14
N THR A 3 -1.76 4.87 16.09
CA THR A 3 -2.61 4.46 14.95
C THR A 3 -2.24 5.13 13.63
N GLY A 4 -2.06 6.46 13.62
CA GLY A 4 -1.61 7.19 12.44
C GLY A 4 -0.22 6.72 12.00
N THR A 5 0.70 6.57 12.94
CA THR A 5 2.04 6.03 12.65
C THR A 5 1.98 4.62 12.04
N ALA A 6 1.10 3.74 12.54
CA ALA A 6 0.90 2.39 12.03
C ALA A 6 0.32 2.36 10.62
N PHE A 7 -0.66 3.21 10.37
CA PHE A 7 -1.25 3.33 9.05
C PHE A 7 -0.21 3.84 8.02
N ALA A 8 0.58 4.86 8.38
CA ALA A 8 1.65 5.37 7.53
C ALA A 8 2.76 4.34 7.33
N ALA A 9 3.09 3.54 8.35
CA ALA A 9 4.09 2.48 8.25
C ALA A 9 3.73 1.45 7.18
N ILE A 10 2.48 1.01 7.14
CA ILE A 10 1.99 0.05 6.14
C ILE A 10 2.03 0.68 4.73
N ALA A 11 1.55 1.91 4.60
CA ALA A 11 1.53 2.59 3.30
C ALA A 11 2.94 2.86 2.76
N LEU A 12 3.88 3.25 3.62
CA LEU A 12 5.28 3.47 3.27
C LEU A 12 6.00 2.16 2.92
N ALA A 13 5.74 1.08 3.66
CA ALA A 13 6.31 -0.23 3.37
C ALA A 13 5.80 -0.78 2.03
N ALA A 14 4.56 -0.47 1.64
CA ALA A 14 4.01 -0.83 0.34
C ALA A 14 4.73 -0.14 -0.80
N VAL A 15 4.99 1.16 -0.65
CA VAL A 15 5.75 1.96 -1.60
C VAL A 15 7.20 1.52 -1.70
N ALA A 16 7.82 1.13 -0.58
CA ALA A 16 9.20 0.67 -0.53
C ALA A 16 9.35 -0.86 -0.70
N SER A 17 8.31 -1.56 -1.19
CA SER A 17 8.27 -3.03 -1.19
C SER A 17 9.31 -3.67 -2.11
N ASP A 18 9.72 -2.96 -3.17
CA ASP A 18 10.82 -3.31 -4.08
C ASP A 18 12.23 -3.02 -3.51
N GLY A 19 12.29 -2.45 -2.29
CA GLY A 19 13.51 -2.15 -1.55
C GLY A 19 14.03 -0.72 -1.68
N VAL A 20 13.43 0.14 -2.53
CA VAL A 20 13.85 1.54 -2.65
C VAL A 20 12.66 2.47 -2.83
N CYS A 21 12.36 3.27 -1.80
CA CYS A 21 11.41 4.38 -1.96
C CYS A 21 12.05 5.55 -2.73
N THR A 22 11.56 5.81 -3.95
CA THR A 22 11.96 6.98 -4.73
C THR A 22 11.30 8.27 -4.23
N ARG A 23 11.84 9.41 -4.67
CA ARG A 23 11.30 10.73 -4.30
C ARG A 23 9.91 10.97 -4.88
N GLU A 24 9.59 10.32 -5.99
CA GLU A 24 8.30 10.45 -6.69
C GLU A 24 7.22 9.63 -5.98
N GLU A 25 7.55 8.40 -5.61
CA GLU A 25 6.78 7.52 -4.74
C GLU A 25 6.47 8.15 -3.38
N ALA A 26 7.45 8.73 -2.70
CA ALA A 26 7.21 9.43 -1.43
C ALA A 26 6.23 10.61 -1.59
N ARG A 27 6.29 11.32 -2.73
CA ARG A 27 5.34 12.38 -3.06
C ARG A 27 3.95 11.82 -3.38
N ALA A 28 3.87 10.68 -4.06
CA ALA A 28 2.61 10.01 -4.35
C ALA A 28 1.94 9.53 -3.06
N LEU A 29 2.69 8.88 -2.17
CA LEU A 29 2.24 8.49 -0.85
C LEU A 29 1.69 9.67 -0.05
N ARG A 30 2.40 10.81 -0.06
CA ARG A 30 1.92 12.01 0.61
C ARG A 30 0.56 12.46 0.10
N ARG A 31 0.36 12.48 -1.23
CA ARG A 31 -0.95 12.83 -1.82
C ARG A 31 -2.04 11.85 -1.38
N ASP A 32 -1.74 10.56 -1.30
CA ASP A 32 -2.70 9.54 -0.84
C ASP A 32 -3.10 9.70 0.63
N LEU A 33 -2.23 10.31 1.44
CA LEU A 33 -2.48 10.56 2.86
C LEU A 33 -3.03 11.96 3.17
N GLU A 34 -2.87 12.96 2.29
CA GLU A 34 -3.04 14.38 2.62
C GLU A 34 -4.43 14.76 3.12
N PHE A 35 -5.48 14.05 2.70
CA PHE A 35 -6.87 14.33 3.13
C PHE A 35 -7.33 13.49 4.32
N ARG A 36 -6.46 12.66 4.91
CA ARG A 36 -6.80 11.75 5.99
C ARG A 36 -6.33 12.30 7.33
N TYR A 37 -7.13 12.14 8.38
CA TYR A 37 -6.68 12.41 9.75
C TYR A 37 -5.67 11.32 10.19
N PRO A 38 -4.56 11.66 10.87
CA PRO A 38 -4.13 13.00 11.30
C PRO A 38 -3.30 13.79 10.27
N TYR A 39 -2.91 13.17 9.17
CA TYR A 39 -2.00 13.71 8.14
C TYR A 39 -2.44 15.04 7.54
N SER A 40 -3.75 15.27 7.42
CA SER A 40 -4.32 16.53 6.94
C SER A 40 -3.99 17.75 7.80
N HIS A 41 -3.50 17.52 9.02
CA HIS A 41 -3.08 18.56 9.96
C HIS A 41 -1.56 18.59 10.14
N MET A 42 -0.82 17.75 9.42
CA MET A 42 0.64 17.73 9.44
C MET A 42 1.17 18.69 8.38
N ASP A 43 2.14 19.53 8.76
CA ASP A 43 2.92 20.27 7.78
C ASP A 43 3.91 19.35 7.03
N GLU A 44 4.56 19.90 6.00
CA GLU A 44 5.53 19.17 5.19
C GLU A 44 6.71 18.62 6.01
N THR A 45 7.13 19.34 7.05
CA THR A 45 8.27 18.95 7.88
C THR A 45 7.90 17.78 8.79
N ALA A 46 6.72 17.83 9.40
CA ALA A 46 6.18 16.78 10.24
C ALA A 46 5.96 15.49 9.45
N MET A 47 5.41 15.60 8.22
CA MET A 47 5.24 14.45 7.33
C MET A 47 6.57 13.83 6.91
N GLY A 48 7.54 14.66 6.49
CA GLY A 48 8.88 14.19 6.14
C GLY A 48 9.56 13.49 7.30
N THR A 49 9.46 14.06 8.50
CA THR A 49 10.02 13.47 9.73
C THR A 49 9.39 12.11 10.05
N LEU A 50 8.07 11.96 9.88
CA LEU A 50 7.39 10.68 10.06
C LEU A 50 7.92 9.62 9.09
N PHE A 51 8.03 9.96 7.80
CA PHE A 51 8.53 9.04 6.79
C PHE A 51 9.99 8.66 7.02
N ASP A 52 10.86 9.62 7.36
CA ASP A 52 12.26 9.36 7.65
C ASP A 52 12.44 8.41 8.85
N GLN A 53 11.62 8.57 9.89
CA GLN A 53 11.62 7.68 11.05
C GLN A 53 11.19 6.27 10.67
N LEU A 54 10.13 6.12 9.86
CA LEU A 54 9.63 4.83 9.42
C LEU A 54 10.61 4.13 8.46
N LEU A 55 11.21 4.85 7.50
CA LEU A 55 12.26 4.32 6.62
C LEU A 55 13.49 3.87 7.41
N ARG A 56 13.86 4.60 8.47
CA ARG A 56 14.94 4.18 9.37
C ARG A 56 14.58 2.86 10.06
N ARG A 57 13.37 2.74 10.62
CA ARG A 57 12.91 1.48 11.25
C ARG A 57 12.88 0.31 10.27
N ILE A 58 12.43 0.55 9.05
CA ILE A 58 12.47 -0.43 7.95
C ILE A 58 13.90 -0.97 7.75
N ARG A 59 14.91 -0.09 7.72
CA ARG A 59 16.32 -0.47 7.53
C ARG A 59 16.93 -1.18 8.74
N GLU A 60 16.50 -0.83 9.94
CA GLU A 60 17.04 -1.35 11.20
C GLU A 60 16.39 -2.68 11.61
N ASP A 61 15.06 -2.75 11.57
CA ASP A 61 14.25 -3.87 12.08
C ASP A 61 13.77 -4.83 10.97
N GLY A 62 13.84 -4.40 9.72
CA GLY A 62 13.24 -5.10 8.58
C GLY A 62 11.72 -4.87 8.44
N HIS A 63 11.19 -5.12 7.24
CA HIS A 63 9.77 -4.88 6.93
C HIS A 63 8.83 -5.72 7.82
N GLY A 64 9.12 -7.00 8.02
CA GLY A 64 8.24 -7.91 8.74
C GLY A 64 7.94 -7.50 10.19
N ALA A 65 8.97 -7.07 10.93
CA ALA A 65 8.79 -6.64 12.32
C ALA A 65 7.94 -5.37 12.43
N LEU A 66 8.18 -4.40 11.54
CA LEU A 66 7.40 -3.17 11.49
C LEU A 66 5.94 -3.43 11.10
N LEU A 67 5.70 -4.29 10.11
CA LEU A 67 4.36 -4.64 9.66
C LEU A 67 3.55 -5.36 10.74
N ALA A 68 4.17 -6.29 11.47
CA ALA A 68 3.51 -6.98 12.58
C ALA A 68 3.10 -5.99 13.69
N GLU A 69 3.99 -5.06 14.07
CA GLU A 69 3.67 -4.03 15.05
C GLU A 69 2.55 -3.10 14.57
N ALA A 70 2.62 -2.66 13.30
CA ALA A 70 1.63 -1.78 12.71
C ALA A 70 0.26 -2.47 12.60
N ALA A 71 0.20 -3.70 12.09
CA ALA A 71 -1.03 -4.46 11.96
C ALA A 71 -1.73 -4.69 13.32
N GLY A 72 -0.95 -4.95 14.38
CA GLY A 72 -1.47 -5.10 15.73
C GLY A 72 -1.98 -3.81 16.38
N ALA A 73 -1.53 -2.64 15.92
CA ALA A 73 -1.99 -1.34 16.42
C ALA A 73 -3.29 -0.85 15.77
N LEU A 74 -3.73 -1.48 14.67
CA LEU A 74 -4.93 -1.10 13.93
C LEU A 74 -6.13 -1.99 14.31
N ASN A 75 -7.32 -1.39 14.41
CA ASN A 75 -8.57 -2.15 14.48
C ASN A 75 -8.95 -2.74 13.11
N ARG A 76 -9.98 -3.60 13.05
CA ARG A 76 -10.34 -4.30 11.80
C ARG A 76 -10.63 -3.37 10.62
N GLN A 77 -11.39 -2.30 10.85
CA GLN A 77 -11.73 -1.36 9.78
C GLN A 77 -10.48 -0.62 9.27
N GLN A 78 -9.59 -0.24 10.19
CA GLN A 78 -8.32 0.40 9.85
C GLN A 78 -7.38 -0.55 9.11
N GLN A 79 -7.31 -1.82 9.50
CA GLN A 79 -6.54 -2.86 8.80
C GLN A 79 -7.00 -3.02 7.35
N LEU A 80 -8.32 -3.19 7.12
CA LEU A 80 -8.87 -3.31 5.76
C LEU A 80 -8.60 -2.06 4.91
N THR A 81 -8.69 -0.88 5.51
CA THR A 81 -8.40 0.38 4.82
C THR A 81 -6.90 0.52 4.50
N ALA A 82 -6.02 0.14 5.42
CA ALA A 82 -4.57 0.15 5.22
C ALA A 82 -4.15 -0.85 4.14
N PHE A 83 -4.75 -2.05 4.15
CA PHE A 83 -4.52 -3.07 3.12
C PHE A 83 -4.97 -2.58 1.73
N ALA A 84 -6.16 -1.98 1.62
CA ALA A 84 -6.62 -1.40 0.36
C ALA A 84 -5.69 -0.31 -0.19
N VAL A 85 -5.11 0.49 0.70
CA VAL A 85 -4.13 1.52 0.33
C VAL A 85 -2.81 0.91 -0.10
N ALA A 86 -2.32 -0.11 0.60
CA ALA A 86 -1.14 -0.85 0.18
C ALA A 86 -1.32 -1.46 -1.21
N CYS A 87 -2.46 -2.12 -1.47
CA CYS A 87 -2.78 -2.65 -2.80
C CYS A 87 -2.87 -1.56 -3.88
N ASN A 88 -3.34 -0.36 -3.53
CA ASN A 88 -3.41 0.76 -4.45
C ASN A 88 -2.02 1.28 -4.84
N LEU A 89 -1.17 1.48 -3.83
CA LEU A 89 0.18 2.02 -3.99
C LEU A 89 1.07 1.09 -4.80
N VAL A 90 1.04 -0.21 -4.50
CA VAL A 90 1.78 -1.26 -5.23
C VAL A 90 1.35 -1.35 -6.71
N ARG A 91 0.13 -0.94 -7.07
CA ARG A 91 -0.39 -1.09 -8.43
C ARG A 91 -0.21 0.12 -9.33
N SER A 92 0.48 1.17 -8.89
CA SER A 92 0.57 2.42 -9.67
C SER A 92 1.16 2.23 -11.08
N ASP A 93 1.96 1.19 -11.28
CA ASP A 93 2.68 0.94 -12.53
C ASP A 93 2.03 -0.14 -13.42
N TYR A 94 0.79 -0.53 -13.12
CA TYR A 94 -0.04 -1.50 -13.87
C TYR A 94 0.54 -2.92 -14.03
N ARG A 95 1.75 -3.17 -13.51
CA ARG A 95 2.40 -4.47 -13.43
C ARG A 95 2.87 -4.68 -12.00
N THR A 96 2.29 -5.66 -11.32
CA THR A 96 2.77 -6.08 -10.01
C THR A 96 3.91 -7.08 -10.20
N THR A 97 5.00 -6.86 -9.49
CA THR A 97 6.17 -7.75 -9.41
C THR A 97 5.91 -8.89 -8.41
N PRO A 98 6.59 -10.03 -8.52
CA PRO A 98 6.49 -11.10 -7.52
C PRO A 98 6.82 -10.64 -6.09
N GLU A 99 7.75 -9.69 -5.93
CA GLU A 99 8.15 -9.11 -4.66
C GLU A 99 7.00 -8.31 -4.02
N GLU A 100 6.30 -7.53 -4.82
CA GLU A 100 5.11 -6.78 -4.40
C GLU A 100 3.93 -7.69 -4.04
N GLU A 101 3.71 -8.77 -4.80
CA GLU A 101 2.69 -9.77 -4.46
C GLU A 101 3.02 -10.47 -3.13
N ALA A 102 4.28 -10.83 -2.91
CA ALA A 102 4.74 -11.43 -1.66
C ALA A 102 4.55 -10.47 -0.48
N PHE A 103 4.88 -9.18 -0.65
CA PHE A 103 4.63 -8.16 0.36
C PHE A 103 3.14 -8.06 0.74
N LEU A 104 2.24 -8.07 -0.24
CA LEU A 104 0.80 -7.99 0.03
C LEU A 104 0.29 -9.24 0.75
N GLU A 105 0.80 -10.42 0.41
CA GLU A 105 0.44 -11.66 1.11
C GLU A 105 0.93 -11.65 2.57
N ASP A 106 2.17 -11.22 2.81
CA ASP A 106 2.74 -11.07 4.15
C ASP A 106 1.93 -10.08 5.01
N LEU A 107 1.55 -8.94 4.42
CA LEU A 107 0.71 -7.94 5.07
C LEU A 107 -0.67 -8.50 5.42
N ALA A 108 -1.29 -9.20 4.49
CA ALA A 108 -2.59 -9.82 4.69
C ALA A 108 -2.55 -10.88 5.81
N GLN A 109 -1.48 -11.67 5.85
CA GLN A 109 -1.24 -12.66 6.90
C GLN A 109 -1.03 -12.00 8.26
N ALA A 110 -0.24 -10.92 8.34
CA ALA A 110 -0.01 -10.16 9.56
C ALA A 110 -1.31 -9.54 10.13
N MET A 111 -2.25 -9.17 9.26
CA MET A 111 -3.57 -8.65 9.66
C MET A 111 -4.63 -9.75 9.90
N GLY A 112 -4.31 -11.01 9.65
CA GLY A 112 -5.29 -12.11 9.73
C GLY A 112 -6.48 -11.89 8.79
N LEU A 113 -6.24 -11.43 7.56
CA LEU A 113 -7.28 -11.28 6.56
C LEU A 113 -7.78 -12.66 6.10
N ASN A 114 -9.09 -12.83 6.02
CA ASN A 114 -9.66 -14.05 5.48
C ASN A 114 -9.55 -14.07 3.94
N ALA A 115 -9.77 -15.24 3.33
CA ALA A 115 -9.63 -15.40 1.89
C ALA A 115 -10.54 -14.46 1.06
N ALA A 116 -11.73 -14.12 1.57
CA ALA A 116 -12.62 -13.20 0.89
C ALA A 116 -12.05 -11.76 0.90
N GLU A 117 -11.63 -11.26 2.06
CA GLU A 117 -11.06 -9.91 2.20
C GLU A 117 -9.79 -9.74 1.36
N ARG A 118 -8.90 -10.75 1.38
CA ARG A 118 -7.66 -10.77 0.59
C ARG A 118 -7.92 -10.68 -0.92
N LYS A 119 -9.05 -11.21 -1.38
CA LYS A 119 -9.41 -11.25 -2.80
C LYS A 119 -10.23 -10.04 -3.24
N THR A 120 -11.22 -9.64 -2.45
CA THR A 120 -12.17 -8.58 -2.82
C THR A 120 -11.47 -7.25 -3.11
N ILE A 121 -10.51 -6.86 -2.29
CA ILE A 121 -9.83 -5.57 -2.42
C ILE A 121 -9.00 -5.49 -3.72
N PRO A 122 -8.09 -6.44 -4.01
CA PRO A 122 -7.39 -6.49 -5.30
C PRO A 122 -8.33 -6.59 -6.51
N ASP A 123 -9.42 -7.35 -6.43
CA ASP A 123 -10.39 -7.49 -7.52
C ASP A 123 -11.06 -6.15 -7.85
N VAL A 124 -11.48 -5.39 -6.83
CA VAL A 124 -12.08 -4.06 -7.03
C VAL A 124 -11.09 -3.09 -7.67
N LEU A 125 -9.83 -3.08 -7.22
CA LEU A 125 -8.79 -2.23 -7.81
C LEU A 125 -8.50 -2.63 -9.27
N THR A 126 -8.59 -3.92 -9.61
CA THR A 126 -8.44 -4.39 -10.99
C THR A 126 -9.53 -3.87 -11.90
N ILE A 127 -10.76 -3.76 -11.38
CA ILE A 127 -11.87 -3.17 -12.13
C ILE A 127 -11.66 -1.66 -12.27
N LEU A 128 -11.29 -0.98 -11.18
CA LEU A 128 -11.11 0.48 -11.14
C LEU A 128 -10.06 0.99 -12.12
N TYR A 129 -8.91 0.30 -12.21
CA TYR A 129 -7.76 0.73 -13.01
C TYR A 129 -7.66 0.03 -14.38
N ARG A 130 -8.66 -0.77 -14.77
CA ARG A 130 -8.69 -1.40 -16.08
C ARG A 130 -8.75 -0.32 -17.16
N ASP A 131 -7.78 -0.31 -18.07
CA ASP A 131 -7.88 0.46 -19.31
C ASP A 131 -8.90 -0.22 -20.24
N ALA A 132 -10.17 0.14 -20.04
CA ALA A 132 -11.29 -0.36 -20.83
C ALA A 132 -11.48 0.41 -22.15
N LEU A 133 -10.66 1.42 -22.41
CA LEU A 133 -10.76 2.28 -23.60
C LEU A 133 -9.63 2.03 -24.60
N GLN A 134 -8.56 1.34 -24.19
CA GLN A 134 -7.51 0.90 -25.10
C GLN A 134 -8.11 -0.02 -26.18
N PRO A 135 -7.90 0.27 -27.48
CA PRO A 135 -8.32 -0.62 -28.55
C PRO A 135 -7.66 -1.99 -28.36
N LEU A 136 -8.45 -3.07 -28.53
CA LEU A 136 -7.89 -4.41 -28.59
C LEU A 136 -6.81 -4.46 -29.68
N PRO A 137 -5.67 -5.12 -29.44
CA PRO A 137 -4.69 -5.32 -30.50
C PRO A 137 -5.40 -5.98 -31.69
N THR A 138 -5.33 -5.32 -32.85
CA THR A 138 -5.90 -5.78 -34.12
C THR A 138 -5.34 -7.17 -34.42
N GLY A 139 -6.12 -8.21 -34.15
CA GLY A 139 -5.69 -9.60 -34.29
C GLY A 139 -6.42 -10.62 -33.41
N MET A 140 -7.20 -10.19 -32.40
CA MET A 140 -8.12 -11.07 -31.67
C MET A 140 -9.57 -10.68 -31.92
N GLU A 141 -10.01 -10.86 -33.16
CA GLU A 141 -11.42 -10.88 -33.49
C GLU A 141 -12.03 -12.18 -32.95
N THR A 142 -12.77 -12.03 -31.85
CA THR A 142 -13.92 -12.82 -31.40
C THR A 142 -14.02 -14.28 -31.88
N ALA A 143 -13.67 -15.21 -30.99
CA ALA A 143 -14.26 -16.54 -30.97
C ALA A 143 -15.32 -16.60 -29.85
N VAL A 144 -16.52 -16.06 -30.11
CA VAL A 144 -17.82 -16.57 -29.63
C VAL A 144 -18.89 -16.12 -30.62
#